data_AF-A0A497JRQ6-F1
#
_entry.id   AF-A0A497JRQ6-F1
#
_cell.length_a   1.000
_cell.length_b   1.000
_cell.length_c   1.000
_cell.angle_alpha   90.00
_cell.angle_beta   90.00
_cell.angle_gamma   90.00
#
_symmetry.space_group_name_H-M   'P 1'
#
loop_
_entity.id
_entity.type
_entity.pdbx_description
1 polymer ?
#
loop_
_entity_poly.entity_id
_entity_poly.type
_entity_poly.pdbx_seq_one_letter_code
_entity_poly.pdbx_strand_id
1 'polypeptide(L)'
;MFWFQCLNRKLNLTILRRLKVEYCPECGGEMVYDLNLKVYTCKSCGLTLRYHEIVELRRKNMPEFDADEKRKREKREYLRWWLSKKEK
;
A
#
# COMPACT_ATOMS: atom_id res chain seq x y z
N MET A 1 -33.87 33.09 26.88
CA MET A 1 -32.44 33.27 26.56
C MET A 1 -31.65 31.96 26.83
N PHE A 2 -32.10 30.80 26.30
CA PHE A 2 -31.55 29.48 26.67
C PHE A 2 -31.70 28.39 25.56
N TRP A 3 -31.61 28.76 24.28
CA TRP A 3 -31.86 27.84 23.15
C TRP A 3 -30.70 27.66 22.16
N PHE A 4 -29.47 28.07 22.53
CA PHE A 4 -28.34 28.17 21.57
C PHE A 4 -27.23 27.11 21.70
N GLN A 5 -27.39 26.07 22.53
CA GLN A 5 -26.26 25.20 22.93
C GLN A 5 -26.42 23.70 22.63
N CYS A 6 -27.29 23.32 21.69
CA CYS A 6 -27.54 21.89 21.38
C CYS A 6 -27.10 21.46 19.97
N LEU A 7 -26.15 22.17 19.34
CA LEU A 7 -25.77 21.91 17.95
C LEU A 7 -24.25 21.92 17.71
N ASN A 8 -23.45 21.18 18.49
CA ASN A 8 -22.04 20.92 18.13
C ASN A 8 -21.43 19.72 18.89
N ARG A 9 -22.11 18.56 18.89
CA ARG A 9 -21.55 17.33 19.47
C ARG A 9 -22.02 16.04 18.78
N LYS A 10 -22.17 16.08 17.45
CA LYS A 10 -22.63 14.91 16.67
C LYS A 10 -21.99 14.80 15.29
N LEU A 11 -20.77 15.31 15.14
CA LEU A 11 -19.95 15.16 13.93
C LEU A 11 -18.53 14.80 14.36
N ASN A 12 -18.25 13.52 14.60
CA ASN A 12 -16.90 12.89 14.52
C ASN A 12 -16.88 11.41 14.99
N LEU A 13 -17.97 10.65 14.80
CA LEU A 13 -18.02 9.23 15.21
C LEU A 13 -18.53 8.27 14.12
N THR A 14 -18.64 8.71 12.87
CA THR A 14 -19.18 7.90 11.74
C THR A 14 -18.28 7.84 10.51
N ILE A 15 -16.94 7.89 10.68
CA ILE A 15 -15.97 7.68 9.58
C ILE A 15 -14.86 6.70 10.00
N LEU A 16 -15.22 5.58 10.63
CA LEU A 16 -14.27 4.54 11.04
C LEU A 16 -14.70 3.17 10.56
N ARG A 17 -14.87 3.02 9.24
CA ARG A 17 -15.22 1.71 8.63
C ARG A 17 -14.41 1.40 7.37
N ARG A 18 -13.11 1.67 7.45
CA ARG A 18 -11.99 0.96 6.77
C ARG A 18 -10.74 1.79 6.99
N LEU A 19 -10.17 1.73 8.20
CA LEU A 19 -8.77 2.10 8.36
C LEU A 19 -7.96 1.06 7.60
N LYS A 20 -7.61 1.38 6.35
CA LYS A 20 -6.57 0.66 5.64
C LYS A 20 -5.30 0.91 6.44
N VAL A 21 -4.88 -0.08 7.21
CA VAL A 21 -3.61 -0.03 7.95
C VAL A 21 -2.52 0.09 6.89
N GLU A 22 -1.88 1.24 6.83
CA GLU A 22 -0.71 1.44 5.99
C GLU A 22 0.50 0.89 6.73
N TYR A 23 1.24 0.02 6.05
CA TYR A 23 2.47 -0.54 6.56
C TYR A 23 3.65 0.26 6.05
N CYS A 24 4.65 0.43 6.92
CA CYS A 24 5.89 1.11 6.57
C CYS A 24 6.67 0.29 5.53
N PRO A 25 7.11 0.90 4.41
CA PRO A 25 7.89 0.20 3.39
C PRO A 25 9.30 -0.21 3.87
N GLU A 26 9.79 0.35 4.98
CA GLU A 26 11.12 0.09 5.53
C GLU A 26 11.12 -1.00 6.61
N CYS A 27 10.18 -0.93 7.57
CA CYS A 27 10.16 -1.81 8.74
C CYS A 27 8.95 -2.75 8.82
N GLY A 28 7.95 -2.59 7.94
CA GLY A 28 6.70 -3.36 7.98
C GLY A 28 5.78 -3.02 9.17
N GLY A 29 6.14 -2.04 9.99
CA GLY A 29 5.35 -1.61 11.14
C GLY A 29 4.09 -0.84 10.77
N GLU A 30 3.17 -0.74 11.73
CA GLU A 30 1.94 0.04 11.59
C GLU A 30 2.23 1.54 11.50
N MET A 31 1.59 2.20 10.53
CA MET A 31 1.61 3.66 10.40
C MET A 31 0.27 4.26 10.81
N VAL A 32 0.35 5.40 11.50
CA VAL A 32 -0.80 6.20 11.93
C VAL A 32 -0.87 7.44 11.04
N TYR A 33 -2.08 7.79 10.58
CA TYR A 33 -2.29 9.00 9.80
C TYR A 33 -2.65 10.18 10.68
N ASP A 34 -1.84 11.24 10.62
CA ASP A 34 -2.04 12.50 11.33
C ASP A 34 -2.84 13.47 10.46
N LEU A 35 -4.12 13.70 10.77
CA LEU A 35 -5.03 14.55 9.99
C LEU A 35 -4.57 16.02 9.89
N ASN A 36 -3.95 16.54 10.95
CA ASN A 36 -3.51 17.94 11.03
C ASN A 36 -2.38 18.25 10.04
N LEU A 37 -1.41 17.34 9.97
CA LEU A 37 -0.21 17.50 9.15
C LEU A 37 -0.33 16.78 7.81
N LYS A 38 -1.35 15.92 7.63
CA LYS A 38 -1.55 15.04 6.46
C LYS A 38 -0.33 14.17 6.15
N VAL A 39 0.33 13.71 7.21
CA VAL A 39 1.48 12.82 7.17
C VAL A 39 1.12 11.49 7.82
N TYR A 40 1.91 10.47 7.50
CA TYR A 40 1.85 9.18 8.16
C TYR A 40 3.08 9.01 9.04
N THR A 41 2.86 8.60 10.27
CA THR A 41 3.91 8.39 11.27
C THR A 41 3.99 6.91 11.63
N CYS A 42 5.18 6.32 11.48
CA CYS A 42 5.47 4.93 11.82
C CYS A 42 5.71 4.77 13.32
N LYS A 43 4.96 3.87 13.98
CA LYS A 43 5.12 3.62 15.43
C LYS A 43 6.46 2.95 15.79
N SER A 44 6.98 2.12 14.89
CA SER A 44 8.15 1.28 15.20
C SER A 44 9.48 1.94 14.84
N CYS A 45 9.48 2.80 13.82
CA CYS A 45 10.67 3.37 13.22
C CYS A 45 10.75 4.90 13.35
N GLY A 46 9.66 5.56 13.76
CA GLY A 46 9.61 7.02 13.90
C GLY A 46 9.66 7.79 12.57
N LEU A 47 9.59 7.09 11.43
CA LEU A 47 9.53 7.72 10.11
C LEU A 47 8.21 8.47 9.93
N THR A 48 8.32 9.71 9.47
CA THR A 48 7.19 10.55 9.10
C THR A 48 7.22 10.78 7.60
N LEU A 49 6.22 10.30 6.88
CA LEU A 49 6.18 10.31 5.41
C LEU A 49 4.84 10.84 4.90
N ARG A 50 4.85 11.57 3.79
CA ARG A 50 3.63 11.91 3.05
C ARG A 50 3.21 10.76 2.15
N TYR A 51 1.95 10.80 1.71
CA TYR A 51 1.39 9.76 0.85
C TYR A 51 2.21 9.48 -0.42
N HIS A 52 2.68 10.52 -1.12
CA HIS A 52 3.46 10.33 -2.36
C HIS A 52 4.79 9.64 -2.10
N GLU A 53 5.47 9.98 -1.01
CA GLU A 53 6.77 9.41 -0.63
C GLU A 53 6.61 7.90 -0.36
N ILE A 54 5.53 7.50 0.32
CA ILE A 54 5.19 6.09 0.54
C ILE A 54 4.99 5.35 -0.78
N VAL A 55 4.28 5.96 -1.75
CA VAL A 55 4.06 5.35 -3.07
C VAL A 55 5.36 5.22 -3.84
N GLU A 56 6.22 6.23 -3.81
CA GLU A 56 7.53 6.20 -4.46
C GLU A 56 8.45 5.13 -3.86
N LEU A 57 8.51 5.04 -2.53
CA LEU A 57 9.27 4.00 -1.84
C LEU A 57 8.76 2.60 -2.16
N ARG A 58 7.43 2.39 -2.20
CA ARG A 58 6.86 1.10 -2.64
C ARG A 58 7.22 0.78 -4.09
N ARG A 59 7.23 1.78 -4.98
CA ARG A 59 7.64 1.58 -6.38
C ARG A 59 9.12 1.20 -6.48
N LYS A 60 9.99 1.84 -5.73
CA LYS A 60 11.43 1.51 -5.68
C LYS A 60 11.70 0.13 -5.08
N ASN A 61 10.96 -0.24 -4.04
CA ASN A 61 11.10 -1.55 -3.39
C ASN A 61 10.44 -2.68 -4.20
N MET A 62 9.64 -2.37 -5.23
CA MET A 62 9.10 -3.37 -6.13
C MET A 62 10.16 -3.74 -7.17
N PRO A 63 10.70 -4.97 -7.15
CA PRO A 63 11.68 -5.38 -8.14
C PRO A 63 11.01 -5.46 -9.51
N GLU A 64 11.31 -4.51 -10.40
CA GLU A 64 10.88 -4.51 -11.80
C GLU A 64 11.41 -5.74 -12.57
N PHE A 65 12.41 -6.42 -11.99
CA PHE A 65 13.19 -7.49 -12.59
C PHE A 65 12.42 -8.80 -12.86
N ASP A 66 11.31 -9.06 -12.17
CA ASP A 66 10.64 -10.37 -12.25
C ASP A 66 9.74 -10.51 -13.49
N ALA A 67 9.14 -9.42 -13.98
CA ALA A 67 8.11 -9.51 -15.02
C ALA A 67 8.66 -10.00 -16.38
N ASP A 68 9.84 -9.51 -16.78
CA ASP A 68 10.46 -9.89 -18.05
C ASP A 68 11.16 -11.26 -18.02
N GLU A 69 11.81 -11.59 -16.90
CA GLU A 69 12.43 -12.92 -16.71
C GLU A 69 11.35 -14.00 -16.65
N LYS A 70 10.25 -13.74 -15.93
CA LYS A 70 9.09 -14.62 -15.85
C LYS A 70 8.46 -14.85 -17.23
N ARG A 71 8.23 -13.79 -18.01
CA ARG A 71 7.74 -13.94 -19.40
C ARG A 71 8.68 -14.77 -20.28
N LYS A 72 10.00 -14.58 -20.15
CA LYS A 72 10.98 -15.38 -20.90
C LYS A 72 10.97 -16.85 -20.47
N ARG A 73 10.78 -17.13 -19.19
CA ARG A 73 10.63 -18.51 -18.66
C ARG A 73 9.37 -19.18 -19.21
N GLU A 74 8.22 -18.51 -19.10
CA GLU A 74 6.93 -19.02 -19.60
C GLU A 74 6.98 -19.32 -21.10
N LYS A 75 7.61 -18.44 -21.91
CA LYS A 75 7.81 -18.67 -23.35
C LYS A 75 8.67 -19.91 -23.62
N ARG A 76 9.77 -20.09 -22.89
CA ARG A 76 10.68 -21.25 -23.04
C ARG A 76 9.97 -22.55 -22.67
N GLU A 77 9.21 -22.55 -21.57
CA GLU A 77 8.45 -23.72 -21.11
C GLU A 77 7.36 -24.10 -22.13
N TYR A 78 6.61 -23.13 -22.63
CA TYR A 78 5.62 -23.35 -23.68
C TYR A 78 6.25 -23.93 -24.95
N LEU A 79 7.37 -23.37 -25.39
CA LEU A 79 8.09 -23.84 -26.58
C LEU A 79 8.60 -25.27 -26.39
N ARG A 80 9.16 -25.58 -25.22
CA ARG A 80 9.67 -26.91 -24.87
C ARG A 80 8.56 -27.97 -24.86
N TRP A 81 7.42 -27.65 -24.26
CA TRP A 81 6.24 -28.53 -24.27
C TRP A 81 5.76 -28.82 -25.69
N TRP A 82 5.67 -27.77 -26.52
CA TRP A 82 5.17 -27.91 -27.89
C TRP A 82 6.09 -28.76 -28.76
N LEU A 83 7.41 -28.59 -28.64
CA LEU A 83 8.40 -29.40 -29.36
C LEU A 83 8.35 -30.88 -28.92
N SER A 84 8.20 -31.14 -27.62
CA SER A 84 8.06 -32.51 -27.10
C SER A 84 6.85 -33.28 -27.68
N LYS A 85 5.82 -32.57 -28.14
CA LYS A 85 4.64 -33.17 -28.76
C LYS A 85 4.83 -33.44 -30.25
N LYS A 86 5.79 -32.77 -30.91
CA LYS A 86 6.06 -32.86 -32.34
C LYS A 86 7.04 -33.99 -32.70
N GLU A 87 7.92 -34.33 -31.77
CA GLU A 87 8.91 -35.42 -31.89
C GLU A 87 8.33 -36.81 -31.58
N LYS A 88 7.06 -36.89 -31.18
CA LYS A 88 6.29 -38.12 -30.91
C LYS A 88 5.30 -38.38 -32.02
#